data_AF-A0AAW1D0P6-F1
#
_entry.id   AF-A0AAW1D0P6-F1
#
_cell.length_a   1.000
_cell.length_b   1.000
_cell.length_c   1.000
_cell.angle_alpha   90.00
_cell.angle_beta   90.00
_cell.angle_gamma   90.00
#
_symmetry.space_group_name_H-M   'P 1'
#
loop_
_entity.id
_entity.type
_entity.pdbx_description
1 polymer ?
#
loop_
_entity_poly.entity_id
_entity_poly.type
_entity_poly.pdbx_seq_one_letter_code
_entity_poly.pdbx_strand_id
1 'polypeptide(L)'
;MDWRWLMILLTAVYCRKVFASKEVTTQINTKKLIHYLPDRFLSMTIDPFTILAAGPLSSESMNMAKALSPGLVRIGGKGTNILKFGKEFMKDDNTITEIQWRSVNNFVKDAGLDMILSLNPTSRLNGGWDSSNSVDLIAFSEKEGFDVAWQFGYGNYTI
;
A
#
# COMPACT_ATOMS: atom_id res chain seq x y z
N MET A 1 -9.57 56.16 34.84
CA MET A 1 -10.06 54.90 34.23
C MET A 1 -8.84 54.03 33.97
N ASP A 2 -8.73 52.88 34.64
CA ASP A 2 -7.52 52.04 34.64
C ASP A 2 -7.37 51.29 33.29
N TRP A 3 -6.21 51.43 32.65
CA TRP A 3 -5.86 50.86 31.35
C TRP A 3 -6.01 49.33 31.28
N ARG A 4 -5.92 48.66 32.44
CA ARG A 4 -6.12 47.21 32.56
C ARG A 4 -7.51 46.78 32.11
N TRP A 5 -8.55 47.58 32.38
CA TRP A 5 -9.92 47.27 31.95
C TRP A 5 -10.10 47.41 30.44
N LEU A 6 -9.39 48.36 29.83
CA LEU A 6 -9.41 48.57 28.38
C LEU A 6 -8.77 47.39 27.64
N MET A 7 -7.66 46.88 28.17
CA MET A 7 -7.00 45.68 27.65
C MET A 7 -7.91 44.46 27.74
N ILE A 8 -8.54 44.18 28.90
CA ILE A 8 -9.46 43.04 29.08
C ILE A 8 -10.62 43.10 28.08
N LEU A 9 -11.20 44.29 27.84
CA LEU A 9 -12.27 44.49 26.87
C LEU A 9 -11.81 44.21 25.43
N LEU A 10 -10.63 44.68 25.04
CA LEU A 10 -10.06 44.43 23.73
C LEU A 10 -9.77 42.94 23.51
N THR A 11 -9.23 42.23 24.50
CA THR A 11 -9.02 40.78 24.41
C THR A 11 -10.35 40.02 24.31
N ALA A 12 -11.36 40.41 25.10
CA ALA A 12 -12.68 39.76 25.04
C ALA A 12 -13.36 39.93 23.66
N VAL A 13 -13.25 41.12 23.06
CA VAL A 13 -13.77 41.40 21.70
C VAL A 13 -12.98 40.63 20.64
N TYR A 14 -11.65 40.57 20.77
CA TYR A 14 -10.80 39.80 19.87
C TYR A 14 -11.12 38.29 19.94
N CYS A 15 -11.25 37.73 21.15
CA CYS A 15 -11.67 36.35 21.35
C CYS A 15 -13.04 36.08 20.73
N ARG A 16 -14.03 36.97 20.87
CA ARG A 16 -15.35 36.80 20.21
C ARG A 16 -15.24 36.72 18.68
N LYS A 17 -14.33 37.46 18.04
CA LYS A 17 -14.12 37.38 16.59
C LYS A 17 -13.42 36.08 16.18
N VAL A 18 -12.49 35.57 16.99
CA VAL A 18 -11.78 34.30 16.74
C VAL A 18 -12.73 33.08 16.88
N PHE A 19 -13.73 33.17 17.77
CA PHE A 19 -14.72 32.11 18.00
C PHE A 19 -16.01 32.25 17.16
N ALA A 20 -16.03 33.09 16.13
CA ALA A 20 -17.18 33.19 15.23
C ALA A 20 -17.32 31.89 14.41
N SER A 21 -18.08 30.94 14.93
CA SER A 21 -18.41 29.68 14.27
C SER A 21 -19.26 29.95 13.03
N LYS A 22 -18.85 29.39 11.88
CA LYS A 22 -19.63 29.45 10.65
C LYS A 22 -20.69 28.35 10.71
N GLU A 23 -21.96 28.75 10.68
CA GLU A 23 -23.07 27.80 10.58
C GLU A 23 -23.07 27.15 9.19
N VAL A 24 -23.13 25.82 9.15
CA VAL A 24 -23.21 25.03 7.92
C VAL A 24 -24.35 24.04 8.09
N THR A 25 -25.36 24.16 7.22
CA THR A 25 -26.48 23.20 7.17
C THR A 25 -26.16 22.13 6.12
N THR A 26 -26.23 20.85 6.51
CA THR A 26 -26.07 19.71 5.61
C THR A 26 -27.37 18.93 5.47
N GLN A 27 -27.64 18.39 4.27
CA GLN A 27 -28.78 17.51 4.02
C GLN A 27 -28.27 16.11 3.72
N ILE A 28 -28.77 15.12 4.47
CA ILE A 28 -28.44 13.70 4.27
C ILE A 28 -29.62 13.04 3.56
N ASN A 29 -29.41 12.60 2.32
CA ASN A 29 -30.43 11.86 1.55
C ASN A 29 -30.17 10.35 1.63
N THR A 30 -31.02 9.64 2.36
CA THR A 30 -30.94 8.17 2.53
C THR A 30 -31.85 7.38 1.59
N LYS A 31 -32.61 8.05 0.70
CA LYS A 31 -33.59 7.38 -0.20
C LYS A 31 -32.95 6.69 -1.40
N LYS A 32 -31.68 6.96 -1.68
CA LYS A 32 -30.96 6.43 -2.84
C LYS A 32 -29.60 5.91 -2.41
N LEU A 33 -29.37 4.61 -2.63
CA LEU A 33 -28.03 4.04 -2.57
C LEU A 33 -27.23 4.54 -3.77
N ILE A 34 -26.07 5.14 -3.52
CA ILE A 34 -25.15 5.59 -4.58
C ILE A 34 -24.15 4.48 -4.89
N HIS A 35 -23.43 3.99 -3.87
CA HIS A 35 -22.45 2.92 -3.98
C HIS A 35 -22.44 2.05 -2.72
N TYR A 36 -22.06 0.78 -2.89
CA TYR A 36 -21.66 -0.10 -1.79
C TYR A 36 -20.13 -0.11 -1.70
N LEU A 37 -19.60 0.08 -0.50
CA LEU A 37 -18.16 -0.01 -0.27
C LEU A 37 -17.83 -1.42 0.26
N PRO A 38 -16.93 -2.17 -0.39
CA PRO A 38 -16.49 -3.46 0.12
C PRO A 38 -15.61 -3.27 1.37
N ASP A 39 -15.50 -4.32 2.19
CA ASP A 39 -14.73 -4.28 3.44
C ASP A 39 -13.27 -3.85 3.23
N ARG A 40 -12.67 -4.24 2.11
CA ARG A 40 -11.26 -3.95 1.73
C ARG A 40 -11.09 -2.61 1.01
N PHE A 41 -12.06 -1.69 1.12
CA PHE A 41 -12.05 -0.44 0.38
C PHE A 41 -10.80 0.41 0.67
N LEU A 42 -10.40 0.51 1.94
CA LEU A 42 -9.15 1.15 2.32
C LEU A 42 -8.00 0.14 2.15
N SER A 43 -7.09 0.42 1.23
CA SER A 43 -5.99 -0.45 0.85
C SER A 43 -4.71 0.35 0.66
N MET A 44 -3.56 -0.33 0.58
CA MET A 44 -2.25 0.32 0.48
C MET A 44 -1.39 -0.22 -0.67
N THR A 45 -0.39 0.56 -1.07
CA THR A 45 0.60 0.16 -2.08
C THR A 45 2.00 0.31 -1.52
N ILE A 46 2.89 -0.62 -1.87
CA ILE A 46 4.29 -0.62 -1.47
C ILE A 46 5.14 -0.95 -2.70
N ASP A 47 6.24 -0.25 -2.89
CA ASP A 47 7.21 -0.59 -3.93
C ASP A 47 7.95 -1.89 -3.55
N PRO A 48 8.15 -2.85 -4.47
CA PRO A 48 8.81 -4.12 -4.13
C PRO A 48 10.22 -3.94 -3.54
N PHE A 49 10.95 -2.88 -3.90
CA PHE A 49 12.26 -2.60 -3.29
C PHE A 49 12.18 -2.04 -1.89
N THR A 50 11.07 -1.40 -1.50
CA THR A 50 10.84 -1.03 -0.10
C THR A 50 10.76 -2.29 0.77
N ILE A 51 10.10 -3.34 0.29
CA ILE A 51 10.01 -4.62 1.00
C ILE A 51 11.37 -5.32 1.06
N LEU A 52 12.13 -5.30 -0.05
CA LEU A 52 13.47 -5.90 -0.09
C LEU A 52 14.48 -5.15 0.79
N ALA A 53 14.37 -3.83 0.87
CA ALA A 53 15.24 -2.97 1.68
C ALA A 53 14.84 -2.92 3.17
N ALA A 54 13.59 -3.23 3.52
CA ALA A 54 13.09 -3.16 4.88
C ALA A 54 13.75 -4.19 5.83
N GLY A 55 14.40 -5.23 5.30
CA GLY A 55 14.92 -6.33 6.11
C GLY A 55 13.78 -7.14 6.75
N PRO A 56 14.00 -7.80 7.90
CA PRO A 56 12.95 -8.52 8.61
C PRO A 56 11.82 -7.57 9.03
N LEU A 57 10.59 -7.88 8.64
CA LEU A 57 9.43 -7.06 9.00
C LEU A 57 9.17 -7.17 10.52
N SER A 58 9.17 -6.01 11.20
CA SER A 58 9.09 -5.94 12.66
C SER A 58 7.68 -6.14 13.21
N SER A 59 7.58 -6.35 14.53
CA SER A 59 6.30 -6.43 15.25
C SER A 59 5.46 -5.15 15.16
N GLU A 60 6.10 -3.99 15.11
CA GLU A 60 5.43 -2.69 14.98
C GLU A 60 4.79 -2.57 13.60
N SER A 61 5.53 -2.96 12.55
CA SER A 61 5.03 -3.01 11.18
C SER A 61 3.85 -3.97 11.05
N MET A 62 3.93 -5.13 11.71
CA MET A 62 2.83 -6.10 11.77
C MET A 62 1.59 -5.51 12.45
N ASN A 63 1.75 -4.82 13.58
CA ASN A 63 0.61 -4.22 14.29
C ASN A 63 -0.06 -3.12 13.46
N MET A 64 0.73 -2.30 12.75
CA MET A 64 0.21 -1.29 11.83
C MET A 64 -0.54 -1.95 10.65
N ALA A 65 0.00 -3.02 10.08
CA ALA A 65 -0.65 -3.75 8.98
C ALA A 65 -1.97 -4.39 9.44
N LYS A 66 -1.99 -5.01 10.63
CA LYS A 66 -3.20 -5.58 11.24
C LYS A 66 -4.29 -4.54 11.48
N ALA A 67 -3.93 -3.33 11.85
CA ALA A 67 -4.89 -2.23 12.05
C ALA A 67 -5.58 -1.80 10.74
N LEU A 68 -5.04 -2.18 9.58
CA LEU A 68 -5.63 -1.95 8.26
C LEU A 68 -6.43 -3.16 7.73
N SER A 69 -6.49 -4.26 8.48
CA SER A 69 -7.31 -5.42 8.13
C SER A 69 -8.80 -5.15 8.37
N PRO A 70 -9.70 -5.61 7.47
CA PRO A 70 -9.42 -6.25 6.18
C PRO A 70 -9.03 -5.22 5.12
N GLY A 71 -7.96 -5.50 4.36
CA GLY A 71 -7.48 -4.59 3.31
C GLY A 71 -6.63 -5.32 2.27
N LEU A 72 -6.34 -4.65 1.15
CA LEU A 72 -5.40 -5.13 0.14
C LEU A 72 -4.05 -4.45 0.33
N VAL A 73 -2.98 -5.20 0.08
CA VAL A 73 -1.64 -4.66 -0.12
C VAL A 73 -1.20 -4.93 -1.56
N ARG A 74 -1.02 -3.86 -2.31
CA ARG A 74 -0.43 -3.92 -3.65
C ARG A 74 1.07 -3.78 -3.56
N ILE A 75 1.80 -4.82 -3.94
CA ILE A 75 3.24 -4.76 -4.16
C ILE A 75 3.45 -4.40 -5.64
N GLY A 76 3.69 -3.11 -5.89
CA GLY A 76 3.79 -2.57 -7.23
C GLY A 76 4.29 -1.13 -7.20
N GLY A 77 5.33 -0.86 -7.98
CA GLY A 77 6.04 0.42 -7.96
C GLY A 77 7.10 0.49 -9.06
N LYS A 78 7.96 1.51 -9.02
CA LYS A 78 9.07 1.65 -9.99
C LYS A 78 9.95 0.41 -10.01
N GLY A 79 10.14 -0.24 -8.85
CA GLY A 79 10.92 -1.46 -8.73
C GLY A 79 10.34 -2.69 -9.44
N THR A 80 9.02 -2.69 -9.73
CA THR A 80 8.37 -3.80 -10.45
C THR A 80 9.06 -4.12 -11.77
N ASN A 81 9.54 -3.10 -12.47
CA ASN A 81 10.04 -3.25 -13.84
C ASN A 81 11.43 -3.84 -13.92
N ILE A 82 12.09 -4.08 -12.79
CA ILE A 82 13.40 -4.71 -12.72
C ILE A 82 13.46 -5.84 -11.70
N LEU A 83 12.37 -6.06 -10.95
CA LEU A 83 12.25 -7.17 -10.00
C LEU A 83 12.43 -8.52 -10.72
N LYS A 84 13.20 -9.41 -10.10
CA LYS A 84 13.39 -10.79 -10.52
C LYS A 84 13.10 -11.72 -9.36
N PHE A 85 12.50 -12.87 -9.64
CA PHE A 85 12.43 -13.96 -8.68
C PHE A 85 13.62 -14.90 -8.86
N GLY A 86 14.21 -15.40 -7.77
CA GLY A 86 15.36 -16.28 -7.88
C GLY A 86 15.71 -17.03 -6.61
N LYS A 87 16.76 -17.85 -6.70
CA LYS A 87 17.33 -18.55 -5.56
C LYS A 87 18.36 -17.67 -4.85
N GLU A 88 18.68 -18.00 -3.60
CA GLU A 88 19.57 -17.20 -2.76
C GLU A 88 20.96 -16.96 -3.36
N PHE A 89 21.51 -17.95 -4.08
CA PHE A 89 22.79 -17.81 -4.78
C PHE A 89 22.73 -16.92 -6.04
N MET A 90 21.53 -16.57 -6.51
CA MET A 90 21.29 -15.64 -7.62
C MET A 90 20.95 -14.23 -7.12
N LYS A 91 21.15 -13.94 -5.83
CA LYS A 91 20.77 -12.67 -5.24
C LYS A 91 21.61 -11.52 -5.80
N ASP A 92 21.00 -10.75 -6.69
CA ASP A 92 21.41 -9.38 -7.04
C ASP A 92 20.52 -8.35 -6.30
N ASP A 93 20.76 -7.06 -6.53
CA ASP A 93 20.00 -5.96 -5.89
C ASP A 93 18.49 -5.99 -6.21
N ASN A 94 18.11 -6.66 -7.31
CA ASN A 94 16.75 -6.67 -7.83
C ASN A 94 16.06 -8.04 -7.68
N THR A 95 16.73 -9.00 -7.03
CA THR A 95 16.23 -10.36 -6.90
C THR A 95 15.54 -10.56 -5.55
N ILE A 96 14.26 -10.92 -5.59
CA ILE A 96 13.57 -11.46 -4.43
C ILE A 96 13.79 -12.98 -4.37
N THR A 97 14.34 -13.45 -3.25
CA THR A 97 14.60 -14.88 -3.07
C THR A 97 13.35 -15.63 -2.61
N GLU A 98 13.34 -16.95 -2.77
CA GLU A 98 12.29 -17.81 -2.18
C GLU A 98 12.04 -17.53 -0.69
N ILE A 99 13.12 -17.35 0.10
CA ILE A 99 13.04 -17.08 1.55
C ILE A 99 12.36 -15.73 1.80
N GLN A 100 12.78 -14.69 1.09
CA GLN A 100 12.18 -13.37 1.20
C GLN A 100 10.71 -13.41 0.77
N TRP A 101 10.40 -14.09 -0.32
CA TRP A 101 9.04 -14.21 -0.82
C TRP A 101 8.11 -14.95 0.17
N ARG A 102 8.57 -16.05 0.79
CA ARG A 102 7.84 -16.69 1.90
C ARG A 102 7.60 -15.73 3.06
N SER A 103 8.63 -14.98 3.46
CA SER A 103 8.51 -14.01 4.56
C SER A 103 7.47 -12.93 4.27
N VAL A 104 7.41 -12.44 3.03
CA VAL A 104 6.42 -11.43 2.61
C VAL A 104 5.02 -12.01 2.62
N ASN A 105 4.81 -13.20 2.07
CA ASN A 105 3.50 -13.86 2.07
C ASN A 105 3.00 -14.17 3.47
N ASN A 106 3.86 -14.71 4.34
CA ASN A 106 3.51 -14.96 5.73
C ASN A 106 3.14 -13.67 6.45
N PHE A 107 3.90 -12.59 6.25
CA PHE A 107 3.58 -11.30 6.84
C PHE A 107 2.19 -10.80 6.42
N VAL A 108 1.88 -10.84 5.11
CA VAL A 108 0.60 -10.38 4.59
C VAL A 108 -0.56 -11.22 5.12
N LYS A 109 -0.39 -12.54 5.13
CA LYS A 109 -1.37 -13.48 5.69
C LYS A 109 -1.59 -13.22 7.19
N ASP A 110 -0.52 -13.12 7.97
CA ASP A 110 -0.59 -12.90 9.41
C ASP A 110 -1.16 -11.52 9.77
N ALA A 111 -1.02 -10.55 8.86
CA ALA A 111 -1.65 -9.23 8.98
C ALA A 111 -3.15 -9.24 8.63
N GLY A 112 -3.69 -10.33 8.09
CA GLY A 112 -5.09 -10.40 7.63
C GLY A 112 -5.35 -9.52 6.40
N LEU A 113 -4.35 -9.39 5.53
CA LEU A 113 -4.41 -8.63 4.29
C LEU A 113 -4.37 -9.58 3.09
N ASP A 114 -4.90 -9.11 1.95
CA ASP A 114 -4.79 -9.82 0.67
C ASP A 114 -3.71 -9.17 -0.20
N MET A 115 -2.92 -9.98 -0.91
CA MET A 115 -1.82 -9.50 -1.72
C MET A 115 -2.20 -9.33 -3.20
N ILE A 116 -1.78 -8.21 -3.79
CA ILE A 116 -1.69 -8.05 -5.24
C ILE A 116 -0.22 -7.79 -5.61
N LEU A 117 0.39 -8.65 -6.43
CA LEU A 117 1.77 -8.45 -6.91
C LEU A 117 1.79 -8.03 -8.39
N SER A 118 2.52 -6.96 -8.71
CA SER A 118 2.78 -6.56 -10.10
C SER A 118 4.04 -7.24 -10.64
N LEU A 119 3.90 -7.99 -11.73
CA LEU A 119 4.97 -8.71 -12.42
C LEU A 119 5.82 -7.79 -13.30
N ASN A 120 7.08 -8.15 -13.47
CA ASN A 120 8.02 -7.40 -14.29
C ASN A 120 7.70 -7.54 -15.80
N PRO A 121 7.35 -6.44 -16.51
CA PRO A 121 6.99 -6.48 -17.92
C PRO A 121 8.19 -6.31 -18.87
N THR A 122 9.40 -6.03 -18.36
CA THR A 122 10.52 -5.56 -19.17
C THR A 122 11.45 -6.65 -19.67
N SER A 123 11.42 -7.84 -19.06
CA SER A 123 12.20 -8.99 -19.53
C SER A 123 11.79 -9.35 -20.95
N ARG A 124 12.74 -9.46 -21.88
CA ARG A 124 12.47 -9.77 -23.29
C ARG A 124 13.22 -11.00 -23.76
N LEU A 125 12.53 -11.83 -24.54
CA LEU A 125 13.10 -12.96 -25.27
C LEU A 125 12.54 -12.94 -26.70
N ASN A 126 13.42 -12.87 -27.70
CA ASN A 126 13.05 -12.80 -29.12
C ASN A 126 12.04 -11.67 -29.47
N GLY A 127 12.16 -10.51 -28.81
CA GLY A 127 11.27 -9.36 -29.03
C GLY A 127 9.90 -9.45 -28.33
N GLY A 128 9.55 -10.60 -27.76
CA GLY A 128 8.39 -10.77 -26.89
C GLY A 128 8.75 -10.56 -25.41
N TRP A 129 7.73 -10.45 -24.56
CA TRP A 129 7.94 -10.52 -23.11
C TRP A 129 8.41 -11.93 -22.72
N ASP A 130 9.51 -12.00 -21.97
CA ASP A 130 10.00 -13.23 -21.37
C ASP A 130 9.27 -13.48 -20.05
N SER A 131 8.28 -14.37 -20.10
CA SER A 131 7.47 -14.71 -18.93
C SER A 131 8.13 -15.71 -18.00
N SER A 132 9.27 -16.32 -18.36
CA SER A 132 9.87 -17.44 -17.62
C SER A 132 10.02 -17.14 -16.14
N ASN A 133 10.61 -16.00 -15.80
CA ASN A 133 10.80 -15.59 -14.40
C ASN A 133 9.50 -15.36 -13.64
N SER A 134 8.47 -14.83 -14.31
CA SER A 134 7.15 -14.63 -13.68
C SER A 134 6.41 -15.95 -13.49
N VAL A 135 6.54 -16.89 -14.44
CA VAL A 135 6.00 -18.25 -14.32
C VAL A 135 6.66 -18.98 -13.17
N ASP A 136 7.99 -18.86 -12.99
CA ASP A 136 8.70 -19.46 -11.85
C ASP A 136 8.16 -18.95 -10.50
N LEU A 137 7.91 -17.64 -10.39
CA LEU A 137 7.35 -17.02 -9.19
C LEU A 137 5.91 -17.47 -8.90
N ILE A 138 5.08 -17.55 -9.93
CA ILE A 138 3.69 -18.03 -9.82
C ILE A 138 3.69 -19.50 -9.40
N ALA A 139 4.43 -20.35 -10.10
CA ALA A 139 4.52 -21.78 -9.81
C ALA A 139 5.04 -22.05 -8.39
N PHE A 140 6.02 -21.26 -7.93
CA PHE A 140 6.49 -21.33 -6.55
C PHE A 140 5.39 -20.92 -5.56
N SER A 141 4.68 -19.82 -5.82
CA SER A 141 3.57 -19.35 -4.97
C SER A 141 2.44 -20.38 -4.87
N GLU A 142 2.05 -20.99 -5.99
CA GLU A 142 1.04 -22.04 -6.04
C GLU A 142 1.48 -23.29 -5.26
N LYS A 143 2.74 -23.70 -5.42
CA LYS A 143 3.30 -24.84 -4.68
C LYS A 143 3.29 -24.62 -3.16
N GLU A 144 3.55 -23.39 -2.70
CA GLU A 144 3.52 -23.03 -1.28
C GLU A 144 2.10 -22.74 -0.76
N GLY A 145 1.09 -22.69 -1.65
CA GLY A 145 -0.30 -22.40 -1.30
C GLY A 145 -0.54 -20.94 -0.92
N PHE A 146 0.22 -20.01 -1.51
CA PHE A 146 0.05 -18.57 -1.28
C PHE A 146 -1.11 -18.00 -2.12
N ASP A 147 -1.93 -17.16 -1.49
CA ASP A 147 -3.04 -16.46 -2.14
C ASP A 147 -2.57 -15.08 -2.62
N VAL A 148 -2.30 -14.99 -3.92
CA VAL A 148 -1.74 -13.79 -4.56
C VAL A 148 -2.53 -13.50 -5.83
N ALA A 149 -3.07 -12.30 -5.92
CA ALA A 149 -3.59 -11.76 -7.16
C ALA A 149 -2.46 -11.12 -7.97
N TRP A 150 -2.50 -11.27 -9.30
CA TRP A 150 -1.40 -10.86 -10.17
C TRP A 150 -1.79 -9.65 -11.03
N GLN A 151 -0.84 -8.74 -11.21
CA GLN A 151 -0.88 -7.63 -12.15
C GLN A 151 0.32 -7.66 -13.08
N PHE A 152 0.28 -6.91 -14.17
CA PHE A 152 1.36 -6.84 -15.16
C PHE A 152 1.89 -5.42 -15.29
N GLY A 153 3.15 -5.21 -14.89
CA GLY A 153 3.86 -3.94 -15.01
C GLY A 153 3.46 -2.85 -14.01
N TYR A 154 4.21 -1.75 -14.07
CA TYR A 154 3.92 -0.54 -13.30
C TYR A 154 4.23 0.72 -14.13
N GLY A 155 3.21 1.52 -14.46
CA GLY A 155 3.39 2.72 -15.28
C GLY A 155 3.36 2.43 -16.78
N ASN A 156 3.45 3.48 -17.61
CA ASN A 156 3.33 3.38 -19.06
C ASN A 156 4.67 2.94 -19.66
N TYR A 157 4.83 1.64 -19.89
CA TYR A 157 5.81 1.12 -20.82
C TYR A 157 5.09 0.79 -22.13
N THR A 158 5.59 1.34 -23.24
CA THR A 158 5.24 0.87 -24.57
C THR A 158 5.68 -0.59 -24.66
N ILE A 159 4.69 -1.49 -24.71
CA ILE A 159 4.88 -2.94 -24.82
C ILE A 159 5.43 -3.28 -26.20
#